data_AF-A0A5B9Y5L9-F1
#
_entry.id   AF-A0A5B9Y5L9-F1
#
_cell.length_a   1.000
_cell.length_b   1.000
_cell.length_c   1.000
_cell.angle_alpha   90.00
_cell.angle_beta   90.00
_cell.angle_gamma   90.00
#
_symmetry.space_group_name_H-M   'P 1'
#
loop_
_entity.id
_entity.type
_entity.pdbx_description
1 polymer ?
#
loop_
_entity_poly.entity_id
_entity_poly.type
_entity_poly.pdbx_seq_one_letter_code
_entity_poly.pdbx_strand_id
1 'polypeptide(L)'
;MILNYYIVIMKKETIENIKLGFKYFFAITPLIGIVVFAIGQSIDLFSNPDTFWVKSVLDRKDLFEDNFFEKLTSWNVGEKLLFLFCRNFLTFTTMINVASSCFWIYSIKNHSKEGSGRFDNYRYGIMIMGGILWIAFFYNLSLSVTGAIKVMKWYTYVSWLTEHSIPQFSMVIYFLVFYKKVNVTRDKKQIAILWAETVAVVSGYLVFFTITGAISQATNSFPFFADMSSTGHYVYDFLDMTKANTRVNLGFLNPLSQWFLAIILFSTTQTLYFIGTYFLARKQSVQNV
;
A
#
# COMPACT_ATOMS: atom_id res chain seq x y z
N MET A 1 -26.13 -41.35 17.97
CA MET A 1 -26.66 -40.25 17.14
C MET A 1 -26.46 -38.88 17.78
N ILE A 2 -26.80 -38.69 19.06
CA ILE A 2 -26.66 -37.41 19.80
C ILE A 2 -25.18 -36.97 19.95
N LEU A 3 -24.26 -37.88 20.30
CA LEU A 3 -22.83 -37.56 20.47
C LEU A 3 -22.16 -37.06 19.17
N ASN A 4 -22.51 -37.64 18.02
CA ASN A 4 -22.01 -37.19 16.72
C ASN A 4 -22.55 -35.79 16.36
N TYR A 5 -23.78 -35.47 16.74
CA TYR A 5 -24.36 -34.15 16.52
C TYR A 5 -23.64 -33.07 17.34
N TYR A 6 -23.33 -33.34 18.61
CA TYR A 6 -22.55 -32.43 19.47
C TYR A 6 -21.11 -32.24 18.99
N ILE A 7 -20.43 -33.30 18.55
CA ILE A 7 -19.07 -33.21 17.99
C ILE A 7 -19.07 -32.34 16.71
N VAL A 8 -20.09 -32.45 15.86
CA VAL A 8 -20.23 -31.63 14.66
C VAL A 8 -20.48 -30.16 14.99
N ILE A 9 -21.35 -29.87 15.98
CA ILE A 9 -21.62 -28.49 16.44
C ILE A 9 -20.36 -27.86 17.04
N MET A 10 -19.68 -28.55 17.97
CA MET A 10 -18.46 -28.01 18.60
C MET A 10 -17.34 -27.78 17.57
N LYS A 11 -17.18 -28.67 16.59
CA LYS A 11 -16.23 -28.45 15.47
C LYS A 11 -16.62 -27.22 14.64
N LYS A 12 -17.91 -27.02 14.38
CA LYS A 12 -18.39 -25.87 13.60
C LYS A 12 -18.16 -24.54 14.32
N GLU A 13 -18.51 -24.44 15.61
CA GLU A 13 -18.24 -23.25 16.43
C GLU A 13 -16.75 -22.96 16.55
N THR A 14 -15.92 -23.99 16.74
CA THR A 14 -14.47 -23.84 16.80
C THR A 14 -13.91 -23.27 15.50
N ILE A 15 -14.37 -23.76 14.34
CA ILE A 15 -13.94 -23.26 13.02
C ILE A 15 -14.40 -21.82 12.79
N GLU A 16 -15.62 -21.46 13.20
CA GLU A 16 -16.14 -20.09 13.08
C GLU A 16 -15.36 -19.10 13.96
N ASN A 17 -15.04 -19.49 15.19
CA ASN A 17 -14.22 -18.69 16.11
C ASN A 17 -12.80 -18.50 15.60
N ILE A 18 -12.18 -19.55 15.03
CA ILE A 18 -10.86 -19.45 14.39
C ILE A 18 -10.88 -18.47 13.22
N LYS A 19 -11.90 -18.54 12.35
CA LYS A 19 -12.05 -17.59 11.23
C LYS A 19 -12.18 -16.15 11.71
N LEU A 20 -12.96 -15.90 12.76
CA LEU A 20 -13.08 -14.57 13.35
C LEU A 20 -11.75 -14.08 13.93
N GLY A 21 -11.02 -14.94 14.65
CA GLY A 21 -9.69 -14.63 15.17
C GLY A 21 -8.69 -14.22 14.07
N PHE A 22 -8.67 -14.95 12.96
CA PHE A 22 -7.83 -14.59 11.79
C PHE A 22 -8.20 -13.22 11.21
N LYS A 23 -9.50 -12.93 11.05
CA LYS A 23 -9.94 -11.62 10.55
C LYS A 23 -9.49 -10.48 11.47
N TYR A 24 -9.59 -10.65 12.79
CA TYR A 24 -9.12 -9.65 13.76
C TYR A 24 -7.61 -9.44 13.66
N PHE A 25 -6.83 -10.52 13.56
CA PHE A 25 -5.39 -10.44 13.37
C PHE A 25 -5.04 -9.63 12.12
N PHE A 26 -5.63 -9.94 10.97
CA PHE A 26 -5.35 -9.23 9.72
C PHE A 26 -5.92 -7.81 9.67
N ALA A 27 -6.94 -7.49 10.48
CA ALA A 27 -7.42 -6.12 10.64
C ALA A 27 -6.44 -5.24 11.43
N ILE A 28 -5.81 -5.78 12.47
CA ILE A 28 -5.02 -4.99 13.44
C ILE A 28 -3.54 -4.97 13.08
N THR A 29 -2.97 -6.09 12.62
CA THR A 29 -1.53 -6.25 12.38
C THR A 29 -0.93 -5.16 11.47
N PRO A 30 -1.56 -4.78 10.34
CA PRO A 30 -1.08 -3.66 9.52
C PRO A 30 -1.00 -2.32 10.27
N LEU A 31 -1.98 -2.04 11.12
CA LEU A 31 -2.05 -0.79 11.88
C LEU A 31 -0.95 -0.72 12.95
N ILE A 32 -0.65 -1.86 13.58
CA ILE A 32 0.51 -1.98 14.47
C ILE A 32 1.80 -1.75 13.70
N GLY A 33 1.91 -2.32 12.49
CA GLY A 33 3.06 -2.10 11.59
C GLY A 33 3.37 -0.63 11.36
N ILE A 34 2.35 0.15 10.96
CA ILE A 34 2.45 1.60 10.73
C ILE A 34 2.96 2.32 11.98
N VAL A 35 2.40 2.00 13.16
CA VAL A 35 2.80 2.62 14.43
C VAL A 35 4.25 2.26 14.80
N VAL A 36 4.62 0.99 14.66
CA VAL A 36 5.99 0.52 14.95
C VAL A 36 7.01 1.16 14.01
N PHE A 37 6.67 1.28 12.72
CA PHE A 37 7.51 1.94 11.74
C PHE A 37 7.74 3.41 12.09
N ALA A 38 6.66 4.14 12.41
CA ALA A 38 6.72 5.54 12.81
C ALA A 38 7.56 5.74 14.07
N ILE A 39 7.38 4.89 15.10
CA ILE A 39 8.17 4.95 16.34
C ILE A 39 9.64 4.65 16.06
N GLY A 40 9.95 3.60 15.32
CA GLY A 40 11.33 3.22 15.01
C GLY A 40 12.08 4.30 14.22
N GLN A 41 11.45 4.88 13.20
CA GLN A 41 12.01 6.02 12.47
C GLN A 41 12.19 7.25 13.38
N SER A 42 11.23 7.52 14.27
CA SER A 42 11.33 8.63 15.22
C SER A 42 12.53 8.46 16.16
N ILE A 43 12.73 7.27 16.72
CA ILE A 43 13.86 6.98 17.61
C ILE A 43 15.18 7.30 16.89
N ASP A 44 15.37 6.83 15.66
CA ASP A 44 16.59 7.07 14.92
C ASP A 44 16.76 8.54 14.53
N LEU A 45 15.70 9.19 14.05
CA LEU A 45 15.74 10.58 13.59
C LEU A 45 16.01 11.56 14.74
N PHE A 46 15.45 11.33 15.93
CA PHE A 46 15.62 12.23 17.08
C PHE A 46 16.83 11.91 17.95
N SER A 47 17.32 10.66 17.97
CA SER A 47 18.52 10.32 18.74
C SER A 47 19.81 10.79 18.07
N ASN A 48 19.92 10.62 16.74
CA ASN A 48 21.07 11.06 15.96
C ASN A 48 20.64 11.44 14.53
N PRO A 49 20.15 12.68 14.32
CA PRO A 49 19.64 13.14 13.03
C PRO A 49 20.65 13.00 11.90
N ASP A 50 21.92 13.34 12.15
CA ASP A 50 22.97 13.27 11.14
C ASP A 50 23.17 11.83 10.68
N THR A 51 23.27 10.88 11.62
CA THR A 51 23.40 9.45 11.28
C THR A 51 22.16 8.91 10.56
N PHE A 52 20.96 9.39 10.91
CA PHE A 52 19.73 9.02 10.21
C PHE A 52 19.78 9.47 8.75
N TRP A 53 20.11 10.74 8.49
CA TRP A 53 20.17 11.28 7.13
C TRP A 53 21.35 10.73 6.34
N VAL A 54 22.48 10.46 7.00
CA VAL A 54 23.63 9.77 6.39
C VAL A 54 23.17 8.43 5.80
N LYS A 55 22.51 7.60 6.61
CA LYS A 55 22.04 6.28 6.17
C LYS A 55 20.89 6.35 5.16
N SER A 56 20.06 7.39 5.24
CA SER A 56 18.86 7.50 4.40
C SER A 56 19.18 8.10 3.02
N VAL A 57 20.11 9.06 2.97
CA VAL A 57 20.32 9.96 1.83
C VAL A 57 21.81 10.08 1.42
N LEU A 58 22.77 10.11 2.36
CA LEU A 58 24.16 10.48 2.04
C LEU A 58 24.88 9.50 1.09
N ASP A 59 24.65 8.19 1.20
CA ASP A 59 25.20 7.20 0.24
C ASP A 59 24.68 7.41 -1.20
N ARG A 60 23.69 8.30 -1.36
CA ARG A 60 23.06 8.69 -2.61
C ARG A 60 23.09 10.19 -2.81
N LYS A 61 23.90 10.94 -2.05
CA LYS A 61 23.99 12.42 -2.05
C LYS A 61 24.05 13.00 -3.46
N ASP A 62 24.87 12.40 -4.31
CA ASP A 62 25.12 12.88 -5.68
C ASP A 62 23.91 12.68 -6.61
N LEU A 63 22.83 12.07 -6.10
CA LEU A 63 21.56 11.86 -6.78
C LEU A 63 20.46 12.84 -6.30
N PHE A 64 20.78 13.79 -5.42
CA PHE A 64 19.85 14.79 -4.90
C PHE A 64 20.27 16.20 -5.36
N GLU A 65 19.37 17.17 -5.21
CA GLU A 65 19.68 18.58 -5.49
C GLU A 65 20.82 19.13 -4.61
N ASP A 66 21.56 20.10 -5.13
CA ASP A 66 22.66 20.75 -4.42
C ASP A 66 22.19 21.32 -3.07
N ASN A 67 23.01 21.17 -2.04
CA ASN A 67 22.74 21.58 -0.66
C ASN A 67 21.52 20.93 0.00
N PHE A 68 20.87 19.94 -0.64
CA PHE A 68 19.70 19.27 -0.07
C PHE A 68 20.03 18.60 1.25
N PHE A 69 21.19 17.93 1.35
CA PHE A 69 21.63 17.28 2.58
C PHE A 69 21.82 18.28 3.75
N GLU A 70 22.42 19.44 3.50
CA GLU A 70 22.60 20.48 4.52
C GLU A 70 21.26 21.04 5.00
N LYS A 71 20.29 21.14 4.09
CA LYS A 71 18.91 21.50 4.44
C LYS A 71 18.29 20.47 5.39
N LEU A 72 18.46 19.17 5.15
CA LEU A 72 17.91 18.11 6.00
C LEU A 72 18.48 18.09 7.41
N THR A 73 19.78 18.31 7.57
CA THR A 73 20.44 18.34 8.88
C THR A 73 20.07 19.59 9.68
N SER A 74 19.73 20.69 8.99
CA SER A 74 19.25 21.94 9.61
C SER A 74 17.82 21.91 10.16
N TRP A 75 17.05 20.84 9.90
CA TRP A 75 15.64 20.80 10.29
C TRP A 75 15.40 20.89 11.79
N ASN A 76 14.45 21.74 12.16
CA ASN A 76 13.93 21.83 13.51
C ASN A 76 13.04 20.62 13.84
N VAL A 77 12.61 20.52 15.11
CA VAL A 77 11.80 19.39 15.60
C VAL A 77 10.44 19.32 14.89
N GLY A 78 9.79 20.45 14.63
CA GLY A 78 8.50 20.50 13.94
C GLY A 78 8.58 19.98 12.52
N GLU A 79 9.63 20.35 11.79
CA GLU A 79 9.94 19.87 10.44
C GLU A 79 10.18 18.36 10.42
N LYS A 80 10.95 17.84 11.38
CA LYS A 80 11.18 16.40 11.54
C LYS A 80 9.89 15.63 11.80
N LEU A 81 9.01 16.15 12.67
CA LEU A 81 7.69 15.54 12.93
C LEU A 81 6.79 15.57 11.69
N LEU A 82 6.79 16.67 10.94
CA LEU A 82 6.03 16.80 9.71
C LEU A 82 6.50 15.81 8.63
N PHE A 83 7.81 15.68 8.45
CA PHE A 83 8.39 14.65 7.58
C PHE A 83 7.96 13.24 8.00
N LEU A 84 8.09 12.90 9.29
CA LEU A 84 7.66 11.59 9.80
C LEU A 84 6.19 11.33 9.53
N PHE A 85 5.32 12.33 9.76
CA PHE A 85 3.89 12.21 9.47
C PHE A 85 3.65 11.90 7.99
N CYS A 86 4.21 12.70 7.08
CA CYS A 86 4.05 12.52 5.65
C CYS A 86 4.59 11.15 5.20
N ARG A 87 5.78 10.78 5.66
CA ARG A 87 6.45 9.52 5.31
C ARG A 87 5.72 8.26 5.78
N ASN A 88 4.97 8.35 6.87
CA ASN A 88 4.29 7.21 7.49
C ASN A 88 2.81 7.12 7.12
N PHE A 89 2.12 8.25 6.89
CA PHE A 89 0.67 8.25 6.74
C PHE A 89 0.17 8.57 5.33
N LEU A 90 0.96 9.25 4.50
CA LEU A 90 0.53 9.67 3.16
C LEU A 90 0.95 8.69 2.06
N THR A 91 1.69 7.63 2.39
CA THR A 91 2.11 6.65 1.38
C THR A 91 0.95 5.78 0.91
N PHE A 92 1.02 5.34 -0.35
CA PHE A 92 0.06 4.41 -0.92
C PHE A 92 -0.08 3.13 -0.09
N THR A 93 1.05 2.61 0.43
CA THR A 93 1.10 1.45 1.31
C THR A 93 0.19 1.63 2.52
N THR A 94 0.35 2.73 3.26
CA THR A 94 -0.43 3.00 4.48
C THR A 94 -1.92 3.08 4.16
N MET A 95 -2.29 3.81 3.11
CA MET A 95 -3.70 4.00 2.76
C MET A 95 -4.40 2.69 2.37
N ILE A 96 -3.75 1.82 1.61
CA ILE A 96 -4.31 0.51 1.27
C ILE A 96 -4.34 -0.42 2.48
N ASN A 97 -3.34 -0.38 3.36
CA ASN A 97 -3.36 -1.12 4.62
C ASN A 97 -4.56 -0.71 5.49
N VAL A 98 -4.81 0.59 5.63
CA VAL A 98 -6.00 1.10 6.34
C VAL A 98 -7.30 0.64 5.65
N ALA A 99 -7.38 0.72 4.32
CA ALA A 99 -8.54 0.26 3.57
C ALA A 99 -8.79 -1.25 3.75
N SER A 100 -7.73 -2.06 3.72
CA SER A 100 -7.75 -3.50 3.98
C SER A 100 -8.22 -3.80 5.41
N SER A 101 -7.68 -3.11 6.41
CA SER A 101 -8.15 -3.19 7.80
C SER A 101 -9.64 -2.85 7.93
N CYS A 102 -10.12 -1.81 7.24
CA CYS A 102 -11.55 -1.50 7.19
C CYS A 102 -12.37 -2.64 6.58
N PHE A 103 -11.92 -3.23 5.47
CA PHE A 103 -12.59 -4.39 4.88
C PHE A 103 -12.72 -5.53 5.90
N TRP A 104 -11.62 -5.89 6.58
CA TRP A 104 -11.63 -6.95 7.59
C TRP A 104 -12.58 -6.65 8.76
N ILE A 105 -12.56 -5.43 9.29
CA ILE A 105 -13.46 -5.02 10.39
C ILE A 105 -14.93 -5.15 9.95
N TYR A 106 -15.27 -4.73 8.73
CA TYR A 106 -16.63 -4.85 8.22
C TYR A 106 -17.00 -6.30 7.93
N SER A 107 -16.05 -7.13 7.50
CA SER A 107 -16.21 -8.57 7.32
C SER A 107 -16.45 -9.31 8.64
N ILE A 108 -15.86 -8.84 9.73
CA ILE A 108 -16.14 -9.32 11.10
C ILE A 108 -17.55 -8.91 11.52
N LYS A 109 -17.88 -7.62 11.42
CA LYS A 109 -19.20 -7.09 11.81
C LYS A 109 -20.35 -7.75 11.07
N ASN A 110 -20.13 -8.09 9.79
CA ASN A 110 -21.13 -8.72 8.93
C ASN A 110 -20.91 -10.23 8.78
N HIS A 111 -20.23 -10.92 9.70
CA HIS A 111 -19.83 -12.33 9.52
C HIS A 111 -20.94 -13.26 8.96
N SER A 112 -22.18 -13.13 9.46
CA SER A 112 -23.32 -13.92 9.00
C SER A 112 -23.81 -13.56 7.59
N LYS A 113 -23.58 -12.33 7.13
CA LYS A 113 -23.95 -11.78 5.82
C LYS A 113 -22.76 -11.16 5.08
N GLU A 114 -21.59 -11.78 5.22
CA GLU A 114 -20.36 -11.30 4.59
C GLU A 114 -20.57 -11.08 3.09
N GLY A 115 -19.94 -10.04 2.51
CA GLY A 115 -20.15 -9.69 1.10
C GLY A 115 -21.30 -8.73 0.81
N SER A 116 -22.13 -8.43 1.82
CA SER A 116 -23.25 -7.48 1.71
C SER A 116 -23.02 -6.14 2.41
N GLY A 117 -21.86 -5.96 3.04
CA GLY A 117 -21.52 -4.76 3.80
C GLY A 117 -21.09 -3.59 2.90
N ARG A 118 -21.07 -2.37 3.46
CA ARG A 118 -20.62 -1.16 2.76
C ARG A 118 -19.16 -1.23 2.29
N PHE A 119 -18.28 -1.75 3.14
CA PHE A 119 -16.85 -1.95 2.85
C PHE A 119 -16.46 -3.44 2.84
N ASP A 120 -17.41 -4.31 3.14
CA ASP A 120 -17.28 -5.76 3.00
C ASP A 120 -18.16 -6.20 1.83
N ASN A 121 -17.73 -5.84 0.62
CA ASN A 121 -18.32 -6.31 -0.63
C ASN A 121 -17.23 -6.44 -1.71
N TYR A 122 -17.58 -7.10 -2.82
CA TYR A 122 -16.63 -7.37 -3.89
C TYR A 122 -16.11 -6.14 -4.63
N ARG A 123 -16.88 -5.04 -4.70
CA ARG A 123 -16.41 -3.81 -5.34
C ARG A 123 -15.23 -3.26 -4.55
N TYR A 124 -15.41 -3.15 -3.22
CA TYR A 124 -14.37 -2.69 -2.32
C TYR A 124 -13.19 -3.66 -2.25
N GLY A 125 -13.47 -4.96 -2.22
CA GLY A 125 -12.44 -6.01 -2.27
C GLY A 125 -11.59 -5.94 -3.53
N ILE A 126 -12.19 -5.84 -4.73
CA ILE A 126 -11.44 -5.72 -6.00
C ILE A 126 -10.53 -4.48 -6.00
N MET A 127 -11.01 -3.34 -5.47
CA MET A 127 -10.19 -2.12 -5.35
C MET A 127 -8.99 -2.33 -4.42
N ILE A 128 -9.20 -2.89 -3.21
CA ILE A 128 -8.12 -3.17 -2.25
C ILE A 128 -7.11 -4.15 -2.84
N MET A 129 -7.59 -5.23 -3.45
CA MET A 129 -6.77 -6.25 -4.10
C MET A 129 -5.86 -5.64 -5.17
N GLY A 130 -6.38 -4.65 -5.90
CA GLY A 130 -5.62 -3.83 -6.83
C GLY A 130 -4.45 -3.08 -6.17
N GLY A 131 -4.69 -2.41 -5.05
CA GLY A 131 -3.62 -1.75 -4.30
C GLY A 131 -2.61 -2.73 -3.68
N ILE A 132 -3.10 -3.86 -3.17
CA ILE A 132 -2.28 -4.92 -2.58
C ILE A 132 -1.29 -5.49 -3.60
N LEU A 133 -1.67 -5.61 -4.88
CA LEU A 133 -0.75 -6.05 -5.93
C LEU A 133 0.55 -5.22 -5.94
N TRP A 134 0.43 -3.90 -5.90
CA TRP A 134 1.58 -2.99 -5.91
C TRP A 134 2.41 -3.09 -4.63
N ILE A 135 1.74 -3.19 -3.50
CA ILE A 135 2.38 -3.21 -2.18
C ILE A 135 3.07 -4.54 -1.88
N ALA A 136 2.49 -5.65 -2.31
CA ALA A 136 2.96 -6.99 -1.97
C ALA A 136 3.77 -7.64 -3.09
N PHE A 137 3.43 -7.47 -4.37
CA PHE A 137 4.19 -8.14 -5.43
C PHE A 137 5.38 -7.31 -5.88
N PHE A 138 5.18 -6.05 -6.26
CA PHE A 138 6.28 -5.23 -6.80
C PHE A 138 7.30 -4.84 -5.73
N TYR A 139 6.85 -4.50 -4.52
CA TYR A 139 7.77 -4.20 -3.42
C TYR A 139 8.60 -5.43 -3.02
N ASN A 140 7.99 -6.60 -2.81
CA ASN A 140 8.74 -7.80 -2.45
C ASN A 140 9.66 -8.29 -3.57
N LEU A 141 9.25 -8.15 -4.84
CA LEU A 141 10.13 -8.43 -5.97
C LEU A 141 11.35 -7.52 -5.95
N SER A 142 11.15 -6.20 -5.78
CA SER A 142 12.23 -5.23 -5.64
C SER A 142 13.19 -5.58 -4.50
N LEU A 143 12.65 -5.93 -3.33
CA LEU A 143 13.46 -6.33 -2.17
C LEU A 143 14.26 -7.61 -2.40
N SER A 144 13.70 -8.57 -3.13
CA SER A 144 14.37 -9.84 -3.46
C SER A 144 15.53 -9.62 -4.43
N VAL A 145 15.34 -8.75 -5.43
CA VAL A 145 16.37 -8.41 -6.42
C VAL A 145 17.50 -7.60 -5.78
N THR A 146 17.17 -6.65 -4.89
CA THR A 146 18.15 -5.78 -4.24
C THR A 146 18.85 -6.41 -3.04
N GLY A 147 18.32 -7.50 -2.48
CA GLY A 147 18.84 -8.13 -1.26
C GLY A 147 18.63 -7.29 0.01
N ALA A 148 17.84 -6.21 -0.06
CA ALA A 148 17.68 -5.22 1.01
C ALA A 148 17.12 -5.80 2.32
N ILE A 149 16.41 -6.94 2.26
CA ILE A 149 15.86 -7.64 3.44
C ILE A 149 16.96 -7.95 4.47
N LYS A 150 18.17 -8.31 4.02
CA LYS A 150 19.27 -8.74 4.89
C LYS A 150 19.83 -7.62 5.78
N VAL A 151 19.56 -6.36 5.43
CA VAL A 151 20.13 -5.18 6.09
C VAL A 151 19.05 -4.27 6.66
N MET A 152 17.79 -4.73 6.71
CA MET A 152 16.70 -3.96 7.29
C MET A 152 16.90 -3.76 8.79
N LYS A 153 16.62 -2.53 9.25
CA LYS A 153 16.43 -2.27 10.67
C LYS A 153 15.19 -2.99 11.17
N TRP A 154 15.15 -3.28 12.47
CA TRP A 154 14.07 -4.06 13.09
C TRP A 154 12.67 -3.50 12.78
N TYR A 155 12.49 -2.17 12.81
CA TYR A 155 11.18 -1.54 12.55
C TYR A 155 10.81 -1.60 11.06
N THR A 156 11.79 -1.49 10.15
CA THR A 156 11.58 -1.70 8.72
C THR A 156 11.21 -3.15 8.43
N TYR A 157 11.81 -4.10 9.13
CA TYR A 157 11.49 -5.52 9.02
C TYR A 157 10.09 -5.84 9.52
N VAL A 158 9.69 -5.29 10.67
CA VAL A 158 8.32 -5.45 11.20
C VAL A 158 7.30 -4.82 10.25
N SER A 159 7.53 -3.59 9.78
CA SER A 159 6.71 -2.93 8.77
C SER A 159 6.60 -3.76 7.50
N TRP A 160 7.71 -4.28 6.99
CA TRP A 160 7.72 -5.17 5.82
C TRP A 160 6.86 -6.42 6.01
N LEU A 161 6.98 -7.11 7.16
CA LEU A 161 6.17 -8.30 7.44
C LEU A 161 4.67 -7.98 7.56
N THR A 162 4.34 -6.84 8.17
CA THR A 162 2.97 -6.51 8.60
C THR A 162 2.21 -5.64 7.60
N GLU A 163 2.89 -4.84 6.78
CA GLU A 163 2.26 -3.92 5.82
C GLU A 163 2.45 -4.35 4.37
N HIS A 164 3.52 -5.10 4.08
CA HIS A 164 3.89 -5.49 2.71
C HIS A 164 3.78 -6.99 2.42
N SER A 165 3.66 -7.83 3.45
CA SER A 165 3.76 -9.28 3.30
C SER A 165 2.55 -10.00 3.86
N ILE A 166 2.61 -10.44 5.13
CA ILE A 166 1.73 -11.48 5.67
C ILE A 166 0.25 -11.11 5.56
N PRO A 167 -0.21 -9.92 6.01
CA PRO A 167 -1.63 -9.58 5.90
C PRO A 167 -2.09 -9.40 4.46
N GLN A 168 -1.22 -8.93 3.57
CA GLN A 168 -1.56 -8.68 2.18
C GLN A 168 -1.74 -9.96 1.37
N PHE A 169 -0.81 -10.91 1.50
CA PHE A 169 -0.97 -12.24 0.89
C PHE A 169 -2.17 -12.97 1.48
N SER A 170 -2.41 -12.81 2.78
CA SER A 170 -3.56 -13.43 3.44
C SER A 170 -4.88 -12.84 2.96
N MET A 171 -4.96 -11.53 2.72
CA MET A 171 -6.12 -10.88 2.10
C MET A 171 -6.34 -11.37 0.67
N VAL A 172 -5.27 -11.57 -0.11
CA VAL A 172 -5.36 -12.14 -1.46
C VAL A 172 -5.96 -13.53 -1.44
N ILE A 173 -5.41 -14.41 -0.60
CA ILE A 173 -5.90 -15.79 -0.44
C ILE A 173 -7.34 -15.76 0.07
N TYR A 174 -7.64 -14.91 1.04
CA TYR A 174 -8.96 -14.75 1.62
C TYR A 174 -10.02 -14.41 0.58
N PHE A 175 -9.76 -13.34 -0.18
CA PHE A 175 -10.67 -12.85 -1.20
C PHE A 175 -10.87 -13.88 -2.32
N LEU A 176 -9.79 -14.56 -2.73
CA LEU A 176 -9.85 -15.53 -3.83
C LEU A 176 -10.34 -16.93 -3.43
N VAL A 177 -10.30 -17.34 -2.17
CA VAL A 177 -10.62 -18.73 -1.80
C VAL A 177 -11.83 -18.82 -0.88
N PHE A 178 -11.95 -17.88 0.06
CA PHE A 178 -12.89 -17.99 1.19
C PHE A 178 -14.07 -17.04 1.08
N TYR A 179 -13.94 -15.93 0.35
CA TYR A 179 -14.96 -14.89 0.21
C TYR A 179 -16.12 -15.30 -0.73
N LYS A 180 -16.99 -16.21 -0.26
CA LYS A 180 -17.96 -16.93 -1.10
C LYS A 180 -19.36 -16.32 -1.24
N LYS A 181 -19.62 -15.09 -0.78
CA LYS A 181 -20.99 -14.51 -0.78
C LYS A 181 -21.10 -13.26 -1.67
N VAL A 182 -20.92 -13.44 -2.98
CA VAL A 182 -20.86 -12.29 -3.89
C VAL A 182 -21.82 -12.43 -5.07
N ASN A 183 -22.78 -11.52 -5.16
CA ASN A 183 -23.48 -11.21 -6.40
C ASN A 183 -22.63 -10.23 -7.22
N VAL A 184 -21.79 -10.75 -8.11
CA VAL A 184 -21.00 -9.91 -9.03
C VAL A 184 -21.95 -9.36 -10.09
N THR A 185 -21.95 -8.04 -10.28
CA THR A 185 -22.77 -7.41 -11.31
C THR A 185 -22.45 -7.96 -12.69
N ARG A 186 -23.46 -8.09 -13.55
CA ARG A 186 -23.29 -8.43 -14.98
C ARG A 186 -23.56 -7.24 -15.89
N ASP A 187 -23.97 -6.11 -15.31
CA ASP A 187 -24.28 -4.90 -16.05
C ASP A 187 -23.00 -4.24 -16.56
N LYS A 188 -22.91 -4.05 -17.89
CA LYS A 188 -21.70 -3.52 -18.56
C LYS A 188 -21.31 -2.13 -18.05
N LYS A 189 -22.28 -1.27 -17.73
CA LYS A 189 -22.02 0.08 -17.23
C LYS A 189 -21.43 0.03 -15.82
N GLN A 190 -22.00 -0.79 -14.93
CA GLN A 190 -21.46 -1.01 -13.58
C GLN A 190 -20.06 -1.63 -13.61
N ILE A 191 -19.79 -2.54 -14.53
CA ILE A 191 -18.44 -3.13 -14.73
C ILE A 191 -17.45 -2.04 -15.14
N ALA A 192 -17.80 -1.20 -16.11
CA ALA A 192 -16.95 -0.10 -16.56
C ALA A 192 -16.66 0.92 -15.45
N ILE A 193 -17.67 1.25 -14.63
CA ILE A 193 -17.49 2.12 -13.46
C ILE A 193 -16.51 1.49 -12.46
N LEU A 194 -16.70 0.21 -12.13
CA LEU A 194 -15.80 -0.48 -11.19
C LEU A 194 -14.36 -0.59 -11.71
N TRP A 195 -14.20 -0.82 -13.01
CA TRP A 195 -12.89 -0.78 -13.66
C TRP A 195 -12.25 0.60 -13.51
N ALA A 196 -12.98 1.67 -13.83
CA ALA A 196 -12.49 3.04 -13.72
C ALA A 196 -12.14 3.39 -12.27
N GLU A 197 -12.98 3.02 -11.29
CA GLU A 197 -12.69 3.18 -9.85
C GLU A 197 -11.38 2.49 -9.47
N THR A 198 -11.16 1.26 -9.93
CA THR A 198 -9.97 0.46 -9.62
C THR A 198 -8.69 1.07 -10.23
N VAL A 199 -8.77 1.57 -11.47
CA VAL A 199 -7.64 2.28 -12.12
C VAL A 199 -7.37 3.62 -11.44
N ALA A 200 -8.43 4.34 -11.04
CA ALA A 200 -8.33 5.65 -10.40
C ALA A 200 -7.66 5.61 -9.02
N VAL A 201 -7.78 4.52 -8.26
CA VAL A 201 -7.09 4.40 -6.96
C VAL A 201 -5.58 4.56 -7.08
N VAL A 202 -4.98 3.93 -8.10
CA VAL A 202 -3.53 3.95 -8.32
C VAL A 202 -3.12 5.18 -9.10
N SER A 203 -3.75 5.42 -10.26
CA SER A 203 -3.41 6.58 -11.11
C SER A 203 -3.72 7.91 -10.44
N GLY A 204 -4.84 8.00 -9.71
CA GLY A 204 -5.24 9.18 -8.95
C GLY A 204 -4.26 9.51 -7.83
N TYR A 205 -3.73 8.49 -7.13
CA TYR A 205 -2.66 8.69 -6.15
C TYR A 205 -1.42 9.32 -6.81
N LEU A 206 -0.95 8.74 -7.92
CA LEU A 206 0.23 9.24 -8.63
C LEU A 206 0.02 10.67 -9.14
N VAL A 207 -1.13 10.95 -9.76
CA VAL A 207 -1.48 12.29 -10.27
C VAL A 207 -1.56 13.31 -9.14
N PHE A 208 -2.26 12.98 -8.05
CA PHE A 208 -2.40 13.89 -6.90
C PHE A 208 -1.05 14.25 -6.30
N PHE A 209 -0.19 13.27 -6.02
CA PHE A 209 1.12 13.53 -5.41
C PHE A 209 2.13 14.14 -6.38
N THR A 210 1.96 13.97 -7.69
CA THR A 210 2.78 14.69 -8.68
C THR A 210 2.40 16.16 -8.75
N ILE A 211 1.10 16.47 -8.83
CA ILE A 211 0.63 17.87 -8.89
C ILE A 211 0.95 18.61 -7.60
N THR A 212 0.65 18.01 -6.44
CA THR A 212 0.92 18.64 -5.15
C THR A 212 2.42 18.76 -4.88
N GLY A 213 3.23 17.78 -5.29
CA GLY A 213 4.68 17.86 -5.26
C GLY A 213 5.23 19.00 -6.12
N ALA A 214 4.76 19.13 -7.37
CA ALA A 214 5.18 20.20 -8.28
C ALA A 214 4.80 21.59 -7.76
N ILE A 215 3.60 21.76 -7.21
CA ILE A 215 3.18 23.01 -6.56
C ILE A 215 4.09 23.31 -5.36
N SER A 216 4.30 22.33 -4.49
CA SER A 216 5.13 22.49 -3.28
C SER A 216 6.57 22.84 -3.62
N GLN A 217 7.15 22.22 -4.64
CA GLN A 217 8.48 22.55 -5.13
C GLN A 217 8.53 23.96 -5.71
N ALA A 218 7.57 24.32 -6.58
CA ALA A 218 7.51 25.64 -7.21
C ALA A 218 7.35 26.79 -6.20
N THR A 219 6.69 26.54 -5.07
CA THR A 219 6.53 27.52 -3.98
C THR A 219 7.63 27.43 -2.93
N ASN A 220 8.68 26.64 -3.13
CA ASN A 220 9.74 26.37 -2.14
C ASN A 220 9.20 25.91 -0.77
N SER A 221 8.07 25.20 -0.77
CA SER A 221 7.49 24.61 0.43
C SER A 221 8.40 23.51 1.01
N PHE A 222 8.10 23.11 2.24
CA PHE A 222 8.80 22.04 2.93
C PHE A 222 8.80 20.74 2.09
N PRO A 223 9.95 20.04 1.92
CA PRO A 223 10.02 18.79 1.17
C PRO A 223 9.51 17.62 2.04
N PHE A 224 8.19 17.41 1.99
CA PHE A 224 7.44 16.46 2.82
C PHE A 224 7.92 14.99 2.75
N PHE A 225 8.65 14.62 1.71
CA PHE A 225 9.06 13.25 1.36
C PHE A 225 10.57 13.15 1.11
N ALA A 226 11.37 13.79 1.95
CA ALA A 226 12.82 13.98 1.75
C ALA A 226 13.66 12.73 1.49
N ASP A 227 13.24 11.54 1.96
CA ASP A 227 13.95 10.27 1.70
C ASP A 227 13.41 9.51 0.47
N MET A 228 12.38 10.02 -0.21
CA MET A 228 11.61 9.29 -1.23
C MET A 228 11.75 9.82 -2.67
N SER A 229 12.20 11.07 -2.83
CA SER A 229 12.43 11.74 -4.13
C SER A 229 13.71 12.58 -4.09
N SER A 230 14.23 12.97 -5.25
CA SER A 230 15.54 13.66 -5.35
C SER A 230 15.46 15.13 -4.91
N THR A 231 14.26 15.69 -4.96
CA THR A 231 13.86 16.99 -4.42
C THR A 231 13.26 16.90 -3.01
N GLY A 232 12.76 15.71 -2.65
CA GLY A 232 12.01 15.48 -1.42
C GLY A 232 10.56 15.96 -1.44
N HIS A 233 10.03 16.47 -2.56
CA HIS A 233 8.63 16.93 -2.67
C HIS A 233 7.66 15.84 -3.15
N TYR A 234 8.17 14.70 -3.59
CA TYR A 234 7.39 13.61 -4.17
C TYR A 234 7.51 12.32 -3.36
N VAL A 235 6.40 11.59 -3.26
CA VAL A 235 6.30 10.29 -2.57
C VAL A 235 7.07 9.16 -3.26
N TYR A 236 7.50 9.34 -4.51
CA TYR A 236 8.32 8.38 -5.23
C TYR A 236 9.30 9.10 -6.16
N ASP A 237 10.48 8.52 -6.32
CA ASP A 237 11.52 9.03 -7.22
C ASP A 237 10.98 9.26 -8.64
N PHE A 238 10.25 8.31 -9.23
CA PHE A 238 9.80 8.43 -10.63
C PHE A 238 8.69 9.47 -10.86
N LEU A 239 8.16 10.06 -9.78
CA LEU A 239 7.25 11.20 -9.86
C LEU A 239 7.98 12.54 -9.86
N ASP A 240 9.27 12.53 -9.53
CA ASP A 240 10.11 13.72 -9.54
C ASP A 240 10.34 14.17 -10.99
N MET A 241 9.78 15.34 -11.31
CA MET A 241 9.75 15.89 -12.66
C MET A 241 11.00 16.70 -13.02
N THR A 242 12.02 16.66 -12.15
CA THR A 242 13.30 17.31 -12.38
C THR A 242 14.26 16.43 -13.18
N LYS A 243 15.20 17.06 -13.89
CA LYS A 243 16.31 16.34 -14.52
C LYS A 243 17.31 15.77 -13.50
N ALA A 244 17.26 16.23 -12.24
CA ALA A 244 18.09 15.77 -11.14
C ALA A 244 17.68 14.38 -10.61
N ASN A 245 16.54 13.84 -11.04
CA ASN A 245 16.05 12.53 -10.67
C ASN A 245 16.88 11.36 -11.25
N THR A 246 18.13 11.22 -10.86
CA THR A 246 19.08 10.27 -11.45
C THR A 246 18.89 8.82 -10.98
N ARG A 247 18.04 8.59 -9.97
CA ARG A 247 17.77 7.25 -9.42
C ARG A 247 16.94 6.34 -10.33
N VAL A 248 16.05 6.92 -11.12
CA VAL A 248 15.08 6.18 -11.94
C VAL A 248 14.90 6.75 -13.34
N ASN A 249 15.61 7.84 -13.68
CA ASN A 249 15.55 8.43 -14.99
C ASN A 249 16.25 7.53 -16.03
N LEU A 250 15.46 7.00 -16.95
CA LEU A 250 15.91 6.45 -18.21
C LEU A 250 16.46 7.59 -19.07
N GLY A 251 17.79 7.73 -19.15
CA GLY A 251 18.47 8.90 -19.74
C GLY A 251 18.11 9.28 -21.19
N PHE A 252 17.31 8.48 -21.90
CA PHE A 252 16.75 8.79 -23.22
C PHE A 252 15.34 9.40 -23.19
N LEU A 253 14.68 9.46 -22.03
CA LEU A 253 13.36 10.07 -21.84
C LEU A 253 13.49 11.31 -20.95
N ASN A 254 12.76 12.37 -21.28
CA ASN A 254 12.59 13.49 -20.36
C ASN A 254 11.69 13.08 -19.17
N PRO A 255 11.74 13.80 -18.02
CA PRO A 255 10.96 13.44 -16.83
C PRO A 255 9.45 13.36 -17.06
N LEU A 256 8.89 14.26 -17.88
CA LEU A 256 7.46 14.26 -18.23
C LEU A 256 7.05 13.00 -18.99
N SER A 257 7.86 12.58 -19.97
CA SER A 257 7.63 11.34 -20.72
C SER A 257 7.70 10.10 -19.83
N GLN A 258 8.61 10.08 -18.85
CA GLN A 258 8.70 8.98 -17.88
C GLN A 258 7.49 8.91 -16.96
N TRP A 259 7.04 10.06 -16.48
CA TRP A 259 5.84 10.13 -15.67
C TRP A 259 4.61 9.65 -16.46
N PHE A 260 4.43 10.10 -17.71
CA PHE A 260 3.36 9.59 -18.57
C PHE A 260 3.47 8.08 -18.79
N LEU A 261 4.67 7.57 -19.05
CA LEU A 261 4.91 6.14 -19.20
C LEU A 261 4.56 5.37 -17.93
N ALA A 262 4.91 5.89 -16.75
CA ALA A 262 4.53 5.31 -15.47
C ALA A 262 3.01 5.25 -15.34
N ILE A 263 2.28 6.35 -15.59
CA ILE A 263 0.80 6.33 -15.53
C ILE A 263 0.21 5.27 -16.47
N ILE A 264 0.72 5.15 -17.69
CA ILE A 264 0.26 4.13 -18.66
C ILE A 264 0.55 2.71 -18.16
N LEU A 265 1.76 2.45 -17.68
CA LEU A 265 2.17 1.13 -17.16
C LEU A 265 1.35 0.73 -15.94
N PHE A 266 1.16 1.64 -14.99
CA PHE A 266 0.37 1.40 -13.80
C PHE A 266 -1.10 1.15 -14.17
N SER A 267 -1.67 1.96 -15.06
CA SER A 267 -3.07 1.80 -15.51
C SER A 267 -3.30 0.50 -16.28
N THR A 268 -2.33 0.11 -17.12
CA THR A 268 -2.39 -1.15 -17.89
C THR A 268 -2.31 -2.36 -16.96
N THR A 269 -1.36 -2.36 -16.03
CA THR A 269 -1.21 -3.41 -15.03
C THR A 269 -2.46 -3.52 -14.17
N GLN A 270 -3.02 -2.38 -13.74
CA GLN A 270 -4.25 -2.32 -12.96
C GLN A 270 -5.46 -2.83 -13.73
N THR A 271 -5.52 -2.57 -15.03
CA THR A 271 -6.58 -3.07 -15.92
C THR A 271 -6.52 -4.59 -16.06
N LEU A 272 -5.33 -5.16 -16.32
CA LEU A 272 -5.16 -6.62 -16.39
C LEU A 272 -5.55 -7.29 -15.07
N TYR A 273 -5.16 -6.68 -13.96
CA TYR A 273 -5.50 -7.19 -12.63
C TYR A 273 -7.00 -7.13 -12.34
N PHE A 274 -7.65 -6.01 -12.68
CA PHE A 274 -9.09 -5.86 -12.57
C PHE A 274 -9.80 -6.97 -13.35
N ILE A 275 -9.42 -7.17 -14.61
CA ILE A 275 -10.00 -8.21 -15.48
C ILE A 275 -9.87 -9.58 -14.82
N GLY A 276 -8.66 -9.97 -14.41
CA GLY A 276 -8.40 -11.27 -13.79
C GLY A 276 -9.24 -11.49 -12.51
N THR A 277 -9.20 -10.51 -11.60
CA THR A 277 -9.91 -10.60 -10.31
C THR A 277 -11.42 -10.58 -10.47
N TYR A 278 -11.95 -9.76 -11.38
CA TYR A 278 -13.37 -9.70 -11.70
C TYR A 278 -13.90 -11.02 -12.26
N PHE A 279 -13.19 -11.63 -13.21
CA PHE A 279 -13.60 -12.92 -13.78
C PHE A 279 -13.52 -14.07 -12.76
N LEU A 280 -12.51 -14.07 -11.89
CA LEU A 280 -12.42 -15.03 -10.78
C LEU A 280 -13.59 -14.90 -9.81
N ALA A 281 -13.89 -13.67 -9.36
CA ALA A 281 -15.02 -13.39 -8.48
C ALA A 281 -16.35 -13.80 -9.14
N ARG A 282 -16.51 -13.56 -10.45
CA ARG A 282 -17.71 -13.95 -11.20
C ARG A 282 -17.85 -15.47 -11.27
N LYS A 283 -16.78 -16.21 -11.54
CA LYS A 283 -16.82 -17.68 -11.59
C LYS A 283 -17.29 -18.27 -10.26
N GLN A 284 -16.82 -17.72 -9.16
CA GLN A 284 -17.22 -18.13 -7.81
C GLN A 284 -18.70 -17.85 -7.52
N SER A 285 -19.21 -16.71 -7.98
CA SER A 285 -20.64 -16.36 -7.88
C SER A 285 -21.54 -17.40 -8.56
N VAL A 286 -21.15 -17.92 -9.72
CA VAL A 286 -21.94 -18.90 -10.49
C VAL A 286 -21.96 -20.28 -9.84
N GLN A 287 -20.91 -20.67 -9.12
CA GLN A 287 -20.83 -21.98 -8.45
C GLN A 287 -21.68 -22.06 -7.17
N ASN A 288 -22.24 -20.94 -6.70
CA ASN A 288 -23.01 -20.84 -5.47
C ASN A 288 -24.53 -20.62 -5.72
N VAL A 289 -24.99 -20.85 -6.95
CA VAL A 289 -26.41 -20.92 -7.36
C VAL A 289 -26.77 -22.37 -7.58
#